data_AF-A0A2G9T9G3-F1
#
_entry.id   AF-A0A2G9T9G3-F1
#
_cell.length_a   1.000
_cell.length_b   1.000
_cell.length_c   1.000
_cell.angle_alpha   90.00
_cell.angle_beta   90.00
_cell.angle_gamma   90.00
#
_symmetry.space_group_name_H-M   'P 1'
#
loop_
_entity.id
_entity.type
_entity.pdbx_description
1 polymer ?
#
loop_
_entity_poly.entity_id
_entity_poly.type
_entity_poly.pdbx_seq_one_letter_code
_entity_poly.pdbx_strand_id
1 'polypeptide(L)'
;MIDEAKALYNMHFKMDVFNESGWRHIVDKHDGCLPLRIKAVPEGSVVPIKNVLFTIENTDPEVPWLTNWFETLLVQTWYPMTVCTISRAYKQLIARYLHITSDSMEGLPFKLHDFGYRGSTSVEVGGYYSLHLNIFIYQAEILQSAGIGGAAHLVNFMGTDTIAGLQLCRKYYSCEMAGFSIPATEHRFPLYF
;
A
#
# COMPACT_ATOMS: atom_id res chain seq x y z
N MET A 1 -23.29 3.53 -9.67
CA MET A 1 -22.46 3.62 -8.44
C MET A 1 -22.85 4.79 -7.55
N ILE A 2 -23.09 6.01 -8.06
CA ILE A 2 -23.63 7.11 -7.23
C ILE A 2 -24.98 6.71 -6.60
N ASP A 3 -25.88 6.11 -7.38
CA ASP A 3 -27.20 5.68 -6.88
C ASP A 3 -27.09 4.58 -5.81
N GLU A 4 -26.13 3.66 -5.96
CA GLU A 4 -25.85 2.59 -5.00
C GLU A 4 -25.30 3.15 -3.69
N ALA A 5 -24.33 4.07 -3.76
CA ALA A 5 -23.82 4.77 -2.59
C ALA A 5 -24.94 5.54 -1.90
N LYS A 6 -25.77 6.30 -2.64
CA LYS A 6 -26.93 6.99 -2.06
C LYS A 6 -27.86 6.03 -1.34
N ALA A 7 -28.19 4.89 -1.96
CA ALA A 7 -29.05 3.89 -1.34
C ALA A 7 -28.44 3.35 -0.03
N LEU A 8 -27.15 3.05 -0.01
CA LEU A 8 -26.43 2.59 1.18
C LEU A 8 -26.41 3.65 2.29
N TYR A 9 -26.07 4.90 1.95
CA TYR A 9 -26.05 6.01 2.90
C TYR A 9 -27.45 6.26 3.49
N ASN A 10 -28.50 6.22 2.67
CA ASN A 10 -29.87 6.34 3.14
C ASN A 10 -30.26 5.19 4.08
N MET A 11 -29.83 3.96 3.79
CA MET A 11 -30.04 2.83 4.69
C MET A 11 -29.32 3.01 6.04
N HIS A 12 -28.10 3.54 6.02
CA HIS A 12 -27.25 3.71 7.21
C HIS A 12 -27.70 4.89 8.09
N PHE A 13 -27.86 6.07 7.48
CA PHE A 13 -28.15 7.31 8.20
C PHE A 13 -29.64 7.57 8.42
N LYS A 14 -30.54 6.89 7.68
CA LYS A 14 -31.99 7.15 7.68
C LYS A 14 -32.36 8.61 7.39
N MET A 15 -31.47 9.33 6.72
CA MET A 15 -31.57 10.74 6.36
C MET A 15 -30.91 10.96 4.99
N ASP A 16 -31.39 11.92 4.21
CA ASP A 16 -30.81 12.27 2.90
C ASP A 16 -29.60 13.20 3.09
N VAL A 17 -28.49 12.62 3.52
CA VAL A 17 -27.23 13.34 3.82
C VAL A 17 -26.13 13.11 2.78
N PHE A 18 -26.38 12.24 1.79
CA PHE A 18 -25.41 11.94 0.74
C PHE A 18 -25.35 13.09 -0.26
N ASN A 19 -24.13 13.61 -0.52
CA ASN A 19 -23.92 14.71 -1.45
C ASN A 19 -24.00 14.26 -2.93
N GLU A 20 -25.19 13.85 -3.35
CA GLU A 20 -25.43 13.35 -4.72
C GLU A 20 -25.08 14.39 -5.78
N SER A 21 -25.48 15.65 -5.57
CA SER A 21 -25.22 16.73 -6.54
C SER A 21 -23.73 16.96 -6.74
N GLY A 22 -22.93 16.95 -5.66
CA GLY A 22 -21.48 17.07 -5.74
C GLY A 22 -20.83 15.92 -6.50
N TRP A 23 -21.29 14.68 -6.30
CA TRP A 23 -20.77 13.52 -7.03
C TRP A 23 -21.19 13.51 -8.50
N ARG A 24 -22.44 13.89 -8.81
CA ARG A 24 -22.91 14.03 -10.20
C ARG A 24 -22.15 15.14 -10.93
N HIS A 25 -21.89 16.26 -10.26
CA HIS A 25 -21.04 17.33 -10.82
C HIS A 25 -19.65 16.84 -11.24
N ILE A 26 -19.02 15.95 -10.45
CA ILE A 26 -17.72 15.35 -10.82
C ILE A 26 -17.86 14.50 -12.09
N VAL A 27 -18.92 13.71 -12.21
CA VAL A 27 -19.17 12.91 -13.40
C VAL A 27 -19.40 13.81 -14.61
N ASP A 28 -20.29 14.79 -14.49
CA ASP A 28 -20.73 15.62 -15.62
C ASP A 28 -19.65 16.59 -16.10
N LYS A 29 -18.87 17.19 -15.18
CA LYS A 29 -17.86 18.21 -15.50
C LYS A 29 -16.46 17.64 -15.73
N HIS A 30 -16.09 16.56 -15.03
CA HIS A 30 -14.74 15.98 -15.06
C HIS A 30 -14.70 14.56 -15.63
N ASP A 31 -15.78 14.09 -16.27
CA ASP A 31 -15.88 12.73 -16.83
C ASP A 31 -15.58 11.64 -15.78
N GLY A 32 -15.97 11.91 -14.53
CA GLY A 32 -15.70 11.04 -13.39
C GLY A 32 -14.27 11.11 -12.85
N CYS A 33 -13.37 11.88 -13.45
CA CYS A 33 -12.03 12.13 -12.91
C CYS A 33 -12.12 13.02 -11.67
N LEU A 34 -11.40 12.67 -10.61
CA LEU A 34 -11.39 13.46 -9.38
C LEU A 34 -10.60 14.78 -9.61
N PRO A 35 -11.20 15.96 -9.40
CA PRO A 35 -10.51 17.24 -9.51
C PRO A 35 -9.66 17.51 -8.26
N LEU A 36 -8.64 16.69 -8.06
CA LEU A 36 -7.69 16.75 -6.95
C LEU A 36 -6.27 16.83 -7.48
N ARG A 37 -5.43 17.59 -6.79
CA ARG A 37 -3.99 17.60 -7.02
C ARG A 37 -3.28 17.14 -5.76
N ILE A 38 -2.47 16.10 -5.92
CA ILE A 38 -1.59 15.59 -4.85
C ILE A 38 -0.14 15.94 -5.21
N LYS A 39 0.57 16.53 -4.26
CA LYS A 39 2.03 16.76 -4.35
C LYS A 39 2.67 15.99 -3.22
N ALA A 40 3.67 15.15 -3.51
CA ALA A 40 4.34 14.33 -2.52
C ALA A 40 5.86 14.44 -2.64
N VAL A 41 6.56 14.20 -1.54
CA VAL A 41 8.01 13.92 -1.60
C VAL A 41 8.24 12.66 -2.45
N PRO A 42 9.39 12.53 -3.14
CA PRO A 42 9.69 11.32 -3.89
C PRO A 42 9.64 10.09 -2.99
N GLU A 43 8.97 9.02 -3.43
CA GLU A 43 8.93 7.78 -2.67
C GLU A 43 10.34 7.20 -2.44
N GLY A 44 10.54 6.53 -1.30
CA GLY A 44 11.86 6.08 -0.86
C GLY A 44 12.72 7.15 -0.17
N SER A 45 12.28 8.41 -0.14
CA SER A 45 12.96 9.48 0.60
C SER A 45 12.93 9.23 2.11
N VAL A 46 14.06 9.48 2.78
CA VAL A 46 14.15 9.48 4.25
C VAL A 46 13.89 10.89 4.75
N VAL A 47 12.70 11.12 5.31
CA VAL A 47 12.26 12.45 5.76
C VAL A 47 12.19 12.49 7.29
N PRO A 48 12.79 13.49 7.96
CA PRO A 48 12.66 13.65 9.42
C PRO A 48 11.21 13.91 9.86
N ILE A 49 10.89 13.51 11.09
CA ILE A 49 9.56 13.77 11.70
C ILE A 49 9.21 15.27 11.67
N LYS A 50 7.90 15.57 11.66
CA LYS A 50 7.34 16.93 11.60
C LYS A 50 7.62 17.69 10.29
N ASN A 51 7.86 16.97 9.19
CA ASN A 51 7.86 17.54 7.84
C ASN A 51 6.65 17.04 7.06
N VAL A 52 6.20 17.84 6.10
CA VAL A 52 5.11 17.47 5.19
C VAL A 52 5.61 16.40 4.23
N LEU A 53 4.85 15.30 4.11
CA LEU A 53 5.15 14.20 3.17
C LEU A 53 4.37 14.35 1.87
N PHE A 54 3.10 14.74 1.97
CA PHE A 54 2.29 15.09 0.81
C PHE A 54 1.21 16.10 1.19
N THR A 55 0.73 16.83 0.18
CA THR A 55 -0.39 17.76 0.27
C THR A 55 -1.45 17.39 -0.75
N ILE A 56 -2.72 17.64 -0.42
CA ILE A 56 -3.85 17.49 -1.31
C ILE A 56 -4.63 18.82 -1.40
N GLU A 57 -5.00 19.22 -2.61
CA GLU A 57 -5.81 20.41 -2.88
C GLU A 57 -6.87 20.10 -3.94
N ASN A 58 -8.07 20.68 -3.80
CA ASN A 58 -9.10 20.60 -4.84
C ASN A 58 -8.72 21.53 -6.00
N THR A 59 -9.00 21.10 -7.22
CA THR A 59 -8.80 21.90 -8.44
C THR A 59 -10.11 22.44 -9.02
N ASP A 60 -11.24 22.18 -8.37
CA ASP A 60 -12.56 22.72 -8.71
C ASP A 60 -13.23 23.33 -7.46
N PRO A 61 -13.55 24.64 -7.45
CA PRO A 61 -14.17 25.31 -6.31
C PRO A 61 -15.58 24.81 -5.97
N GLU A 62 -16.27 24.10 -6.87
CA GLU A 62 -17.62 23.55 -6.62
C GLU A 62 -17.62 22.30 -5.73
N VAL A 63 -16.44 21.70 -5.49
CA VAL A 63 -16.30 20.49 -4.67
C VAL A 63 -15.21 20.62 -3.59
N PRO A 64 -15.29 21.64 -2.70
CA PRO A 64 -14.25 21.88 -1.69
C PRO A 64 -14.21 20.78 -0.62
N TRP A 65 -15.33 20.08 -0.41
CA TRP A 65 -15.46 18.94 0.52
C TRP A 65 -14.65 17.71 0.08
N LEU A 66 -14.30 17.62 -1.21
CA LEU A 66 -13.64 16.45 -1.80
C LEU A 66 -12.24 16.22 -1.22
N THR A 67 -11.53 17.29 -0.88
CA THR A 67 -10.17 17.24 -0.33
C THR A 67 -10.09 16.34 0.91
N ASN A 68 -10.98 16.55 1.89
CA ASN A 68 -11.00 15.77 3.13
C ASN A 68 -11.78 14.46 2.99
N TRP A 69 -12.63 14.30 1.97
CA TRP A 69 -13.30 13.03 1.70
C TRP A 69 -12.29 11.88 1.52
N PHE A 70 -11.15 12.15 0.88
CA PHE A 70 -10.09 11.16 0.66
C PHE A 70 -9.11 11.01 1.81
N GLU A 71 -9.27 11.76 2.91
CA GLU A 71 -8.38 11.70 4.08
C GLU A 71 -8.28 10.27 4.63
N THR A 72 -9.42 9.60 4.83
CA THR A 72 -9.45 8.24 5.38
C THR A 72 -8.68 7.24 4.52
N LEU A 73 -8.71 7.40 3.19
CA LEU A 73 -7.98 6.52 2.27
C LEU A 73 -6.48 6.86 2.27
N LEU A 74 -6.15 8.14 2.13
CA LEU A 74 -4.75 8.58 2.00
C LEU A 74 -3.96 8.40 3.29
N VAL A 75 -4.59 8.56 4.46
CA VAL A 75 -3.91 8.36 5.75
C VAL A 75 -3.48 6.90 5.92
N GLN A 76 -4.11 5.92 5.25
CA GLN A 76 -3.67 4.52 5.29
C GLN A 76 -2.24 4.29 4.74
N THR A 77 -1.65 5.27 4.04
CA THR A 77 -0.22 5.31 3.72
C THR A 77 0.69 5.22 4.96
N TRP A 78 0.17 5.48 6.16
CA TRP A 78 0.90 5.24 7.42
C TRP A 78 1.48 3.83 7.49
N TYR A 79 0.75 2.82 6.98
CA TYR A 79 1.14 1.42 7.09
C TYR A 79 2.43 1.11 6.31
N PRO A 80 2.50 1.31 4.96
CA PRO A 80 3.74 1.08 4.22
C PRO A 80 4.90 1.94 4.72
N MET A 81 4.65 3.21 5.05
CA MET A 81 5.69 4.10 5.57
C MET A 81 6.27 3.57 6.89
N THR A 82 5.43 3.06 7.78
CA THR A 82 5.85 2.51 9.07
C THR A 82 6.64 1.22 8.89
N VAL A 83 6.15 0.28 8.07
CA VAL A 83 6.86 -0.99 7.79
C VAL A 83 8.22 -0.72 7.15
N CYS A 84 8.30 0.15 6.14
CA CYS A 84 9.55 0.52 5.48
C CYS A 84 10.52 1.20 6.47
N THR A 85 10.04 2.13 7.28
CA THR A 85 10.87 2.86 8.26
C THR A 85 11.44 1.91 9.32
N ILE A 86 10.62 1.00 9.86
CA ILE A 86 11.05 -0.01 10.84
C ILE A 86 12.04 -0.99 10.19
N SER A 87 11.74 -1.50 9.00
CA SER A 87 12.63 -2.38 8.23
C SER A 87 13.99 -1.71 8.01
N ARG A 88 14.02 -0.42 7.64
CA ARG A 88 15.25 0.37 7.51
C ARG A 88 16.00 0.49 8.85
N ALA A 89 15.31 0.71 9.96
CA ALA A 89 15.93 0.77 11.28
C ALA A 89 16.61 -0.56 11.64
N TYR A 90 15.97 -1.70 11.36
CA TYR A 90 16.61 -3.01 11.48
C TYR A 90 17.81 -3.17 10.56
N LYS A 91 17.72 -2.69 9.31
CA LYS A 91 18.87 -2.72 8.39
C LYS A 91 20.07 -1.94 8.94
N GLN A 92 19.85 -0.77 9.52
CA GLN A 92 20.91 0.02 10.15
C GLN A 92 21.51 -0.69 11.37
N LEU A 93 20.66 -1.33 12.20
CA LEU A 93 21.11 -2.09 13.36
C LEU A 93 21.95 -3.30 12.95
N ILE A 94 21.44 -4.12 12.02
CA ILE A 94 22.14 -5.28 11.47
C ILE A 94 23.46 -4.84 10.82
N ALA A 95 23.43 -3.78 10.02
CA ALA A 95 24.63 -3.26 9.37
C ALA A 95 25.71 -2.85 10.38
N ARG A 96 25.32 -2.18 11.47
CA ARG A 96 26.25 -1.80 12.54
C ARG A 96 26.93 -3.03 13.15
N TYR A 97 26.18 -4.07 13.49
CA TYR A 97 26.75 -5.26 14.10
C TYR A 97 27.58 -6.07 13.10
N LEU A 98 27.11 -6.21 11.86
CA LEU A 98 27.85 -6.90 10.80
C LEU A 98 29.20 -6.23 10.54
N HIS A 99 29.25 -4.89 10.55
CA HIS A 99 30.50 -4.14 10.37
C HIS A 99 31.54 -4.38 11.47
N ILE A 100 31.13 -4.62 12.71
CA ILE A 100 32.06 -4.82 13.84
C ILE A 100 32.37 -6.29 14.13
N THR A 101 31.56 -7.23 13.62
CA THR A 101 31.73 -8.67 13.89
C THR A 101 32.04 -9.51 12.66
N SER A 102 32.03 -8.93 11.46
CA SER A 102 32.29 -9.64 10.20
C SER A 102 33.22 -8.85 9.29
N ASP A 103 33.97 -9.58 8.48
CA ASP A 103 34.88 -9.01 7.48
C ASP A 103 34.14 -8.51 6.21
N SER A 104 32.83 -8.79 6.07
CA SER A 104 32.06 -8.44 4.87
C SER A 104 30.62 -8.00 5.16
N MET A 105 30.13 -7.08 4.33
CA MET A 105 28.76 -6.55 4.36
C MET A 105 27.87 -7.12 3.24
N GLU A 106 28.41 -7.95 2.34
CA GLU A 106 27.73 -8.40 1.11
C GLU A 106 26.38 -9.07 1.38
N GLY A 107 26.26 -9.79 2.50
CA GLY A 107 25.02 -10.48 2.86
C GLY A 107 23.91 -9.58 3.41
N LEU A 108 24.16 -8.30 3.70
CA LEU A 108 23.22 -7.40 4.38
C LEU A 108 21.80 -7.38 3.76
N PRO A 109 21.62 -7.32 2.42
CA PRO A 109 20.30 -7.34 1.82
C PRO A 109 19.45 -8.57 2.16
N PHE A 110 20.05 -9.67 2.62
CA PHE A 110 19.37 -10.92 2.94
C PHE A 110 19.36 -11.25 4.45
N LYS A 111 19.81 -10.34 5.32
CA LYS A 111 19.89 -10.59 6.77
C LYS A 111 18.58 -10.40 7.55
N LEU A 112 17.50 -9.96 6.89
CA LEU A 112 16.16 -9.94 7.45
C LEU A 112 15.16 -10.46 6.41
N HIS A 113 14.69 -11.69 6.61
CA HIS A 113 13.74 -12.34 5.72
C HIS A 113 12.32 -12.11 6.21
N ASP A 114 11.43 -11.73 5.29
CA ASP A 114 10.02 -11.51 5.60
C ASP A 114 9.24 -12.83 5.63
N PHE A 115 8.78 -13.22 6.83
CA PHE A 115 7.87 -14.35 7.09
C PHE A 115 6.47 -13.89 7.53
N GLY A 116 6.12 -12.64 7.25
CA GLY A 116 4.93 -11.95 7.76
C GLY A 116 3.61 -12.31 7.09
N TYR A 117 3.62 -13.05 5.99
CA TYR A 117 2.41 -13.34 5.19
C TYR A 117 1.24 -13.87 6.04
N ARG A 118 1.46 -14.95 6.81
CA ARG A 118 0.42 -15.55 7.66
C ARG A 118 0.02 -14.71 8.88
N GLY A 119 0.85 -13.76 9.26
CA GLY A 119 0.60 -12.83 10.38
C GLY A 119 -0.09 -11.54 9.93
N SER A 120 -0.31 -11.37 8.63
CA SER A 120 -0.95 -10.20 8.05
C SER A 120 -2.47 -10.26 8.25
N THR A 121 -3.12 -9.09 8.36
CA THR A 121 -4.56 -8.99 8.64
C THR A 121 -5.44 -9.15 7.39
N SER A 122 -4.83 -9.17 6.21
CA SER A 122 -5.49 -9.36 4.91
C SER A 122 -4.52 -9.90 3.86
N VAL A 123 -5.01 -10.83 3.04
CA VAL A 123 -4.19 -11.68 2.15
C VAL A 123 -4.32 -11.33 0.68
N GLU A 124 -5.50 -10.84 0.25
CA GLU A 124 -5.78 -10.72 -1.17
C GLU A 124 -4.71 -9.87 -1.89
N VAL A 125 -4.51 -10.15 -3.17
CA VAL A 125 -3.81 -9.30 -4.13
C VAL A 125 -4.83 -9.14 -5.22
N GLY A 126 -5.27 -7.91 -5.50
CA GLY A 126 -6.24 -7.66 -6.57
C GLY A 126 -5.80 -8.30 -7.88
N GLY A 127 -6.41 -9.45 -8.25
CA GLY A 127 -6.01 -10.14 -9.49
C GLY A 127 -6.58 -11.52 -9.84
N TYR A 128 -7.39 -12.23 -9.05
CA TYR A 128 -7.90 -13.55 -9.50
C TYR A 128 -9.43 -13.78 -9.44
N TYR A 129 -10.23 -12.87 -8.88
CA TYR A 129 -11.70 -13.05 -8.83
C TYR A 129 -12.55 -11.90 -9.39
N SER A 130 -11.96 -10.85 -9.99
CA SER A 130 -12.75 -9.77 -10.62
C SER A 130 -12.75 -9.90 -12.15
N LEU A 131 -13.47 -10.91 -12.64
CA LEU A 131 -13.91 -10.96 -14.03
C LEU A 131 -15.12 -10.03 -14.15
N HIS A 132 -14.97 -8.99 -14.98
CA HIS A 132 -16.02 -8.08 -15.47
C HIS A 132 -16.56 -7.05 -14.48
N LEU A 133 -15.93 -5.87 -14.40
CA LEU A 133 -16.64 -4.60 -14.18
C LEU A 133 -15.74 -3.41 -14.56
N ASN A 134 -15.93 -2.93 -15.79
CA ASN A 134 -15.38 -1.67 -16.28
C ASN A 134 -16.15 -0.51 -15.64
N ILE A 135 -15.72 0.04 -14.49
CA ILE A 135 -15.82 1.48 -14.15
C ILE A 135 -14.72 1.85 -13.12
N PHE A 136 -14.03 2.95 -13.39
CA PHE A 136 -12.87 3.58 -12.72
C PHE A 136 -12.93 3.90 -11.21
N ILE A 137 -13.84 3.33 -10.41
CA ILE A 137 -13.89 3.61 -8.94
C ILE A 137 -14.00 2.33 -8.08
N TYR A 138 -14.12 1.12 -8.66
CA TYR A 138 -14.13 -0.14 -7.89
C TYR A 138 -12.76 -0.68 -7.46
N GLN A 139 -11.71 0.12 -7.59
CA GLN A 139 -10.38 -0.28 -7.16
C GLN A 139 -9.66 0.88 -6.45
N ALA A 140 -10.34 1.49 -5.48
CA ALA A 140 -9.68 1.66 -4.19
C ALA A 140 -9.41 0.23 -3.66
N GLU A 141 -8.40 -0.40 -4.26
CA GLU A 141 -7.88 -1.72 -3.91
C GLU A 141 -7.45 -1.59 -2.45
N ILE A 142 -8.36 -1.95 -1.55
CA ILE A 142 -8.20 -1.82 -0.10
C ILE A 142 -6.83 -2.37 0.22
N LEU A 143 -6.00 -1.53 0.85
CA LEU A 143 -4.62 -1.82 1.16
C LEU A 143 -4.50 -3.21 1.79
N GLN A 144 -4.11 -4.20 0.99
CA GLN A 144 -3.90 -5.55 1.45
C GLN A 144 -2.57 -5.59 2.19
N SER A 145 -2.66 -5.83 3.50
CA SER A 145 -1.57 -5.69 4.45
C SER A 145 -0.37 -6.57 4.08
N ALA A 146 -0.60 -7.82 3.66
CA ALA A 146 0.48 -8.71 3.23
C ALA A 146 1.26 -8.16 2.02
N GLY A 147 0.56 -7.72 0.97
CA GLY A 147 1.19 -7.17 -0.23
C GLY A 147 1.94 -5.89 0.04
N ILE A 148 1.31 -4.94 0.73
CA ILE A 148 1.90 -3.62 0.98
C ILE A 148 3.02 -3.70 2.01
N GLY A 149 2.84 -4.49 3.07
CA GLY A 149 3.86 -4.72 4.08
C GLY A 149 5.08 -5.41 3.47
N GLY A 150 4.86 -6.46 2.67
CA GLY A 150 5.92 -7.14 1.94
C GLY A 150 6.67 -6.20 0.99
N ALA A 151 5.95 -5.43 0.17
CA ALA A 151 6.58 -4.46 -0.74
C ALA A 151 7.36 -3.37 0.00
N ALA A 152 6.85 -2.87 1.13
CA ALA A 152 7.52 -1.88 1.97
C ALA A 152 8.82 -2.43 2.60
N HIS A 153 8.84 -3.70 3.01
CA HIS A 153 10.05 -4.38 3.48
C HIS A 153 11.10 -4.52 2.36
N LEU A 154 10.65 -4.81 1.14
CA LEU A 154 11.52 -5.01 -0.03
C LEU A 154 12.26 -3.75 -0.49
N VAL A 155 11.90 -2.57 0.01
CA VAL A 155 12.71 -1.34 -0.16
C VAL A 155 14.09 -1.49 0.50
N ASN A 156 14.16 -2.24 1.60
CA ASN A 156 15.38 -2.36 2.40
C ASN A 156 16.08 -3.72 2.24
N PHE A 157 15.34 -4.81 2.05
CA PHE A 157 15.89 -6.16 1.96
C PHE A 157 15.38 -6.89 0.73
N MET A 158 16.01 -8.01 0.41
CA MET A 158 15.69 -8.84 -0.76
C MET A 158 15.17 -10.23 -0.36
N GLY A 159 15.06 -10.55 0.93
CA GLY A 159 14.53 -11.83 1.41
C GLY A 159 13.04 -11.75 1.77
N THR A 160 12.19 -12.55 1.12
CA THR A 160 10.76 -12.63 1.46
C THR A 160 10.14 -13.97 1.06
N ASP A 161 9.25 -14.49 1.91
CA ASP A 161 8.29 -15.55 1.56
C ASP A 161 6.88 -14.99 1.31
N THR A 162 6.73 -13.67 1.43
CA THR A 162 5.46 -12.96 1.24
C THR A 162 5.27 -12.64 -0.25
N ILE A 163 4.86 -13.64 -1.03
CA ILE A 163 4.71 -13.53 -2.50
C ILE A 163 3.83 -12.35 -2.93
N ALA A 164 2.82 -11.99 -2.12
CA ALA A 164 1.95 -10.85 -2.38
C ALA A 164 2.73 -9.53 -2.57
N GLY A 165 3.82 -9.34 -1.84
CA GLY A 165 4.66 -8.14 -1.98
C GLY A 165 5.34 -8.06 -3.35
N LEU A 166 5.81 -9.18 -3.87
CA LEU A 166 6.43 -9.27 -5.20
C LEU A 166 5.43 -8.92 -6.30
N GLN A 167 4.19 -9.42 -6.19
CA GLN A 167 3.12 -9.13 -7.15
C GLN A 167 2.77 -7.63 -7.15
N LEU A 168 2.72 -7.01 -5.97
CA LEU A 168 2.48 -5.58 -5.83
C LEU A 168 3.61 -4.75 -6.48
N CYS A 169 4.87 -5.07 -6.16
CA CYS A 169 6.03 -4.40 -6.76
C CYS A 169 6.01 -4.49 -8.30
N ARG A 170 5.62 -5.63 -8.86
CA ARG A 170 5.50 -5.81 -10.31
C ARG A 170 4.39 -4.96 -10.91
N LYS A 171 3.21 -4.94 -10.28
CA LYS A 171 2.02 -4.23 -10.76
C LYS A 171 2.18 -2.71 -10.68
N TYR A 172 2.66 -2.19 -9.55
CA TYR A 172 2.63 -0.75 -9.25
C TYR A 172 3.96 -0.03 -9.43
N TYR A 173 5.08 -0.76 -9.35
CA TYR A 173 6.43 -0.17 -9.46
C TYR A 173 7.22 -0.68 -10.66
N SER A 174 6.61 -1.48 -11.53
CA SER A 174 7.27 -2.07 -12.71
C SER A 174 8.56 -2.83 -12.39
N CYS A 175 8.66 -3.37 -11.16
CA CYS A 175 9.82 -4.16 -10.74
C CYS A 175 9.58 -5.64 -11.07
N GLU A 176 10.36 -6.19 -12.01
CA GLU A 176 10.18 -7.57 -12.46
C GLU A 176 10.33 -8.58 -11.31
N MET A 177 11.37 -8.42 -10.49
CA MET A 177 11.56 -9.20 -9.28
C MET A 177 12.27 -8.42 -8.17
N ALA A 178 11.55 -8.17 -7.08
CA ALA A 178 12.02 -7.36 -5.96
C ALA A 178 12.67 -8.17 -4.82
N GLY A 179 12.48 -9.50 -4.78
CA GLY A 179 12.97 -10.33 -3.69
C GLY A 179 13.04 -11.82 -4.04
N PHE A 180 13.70 -12.58 -3.17
CA PHE A 180 14.08 -13.97 -3.37
C PHE A 180 13.86 -14.79 -2.09
N SER A 181 13.81 -16.11 -2.27
CA SER A 181 13.79 -17.08 -1.18
C SER A 181 14.54 -18.36 -1.57
N ILE A 182 14.67 -19.28 -0.61
CA ILE A 182 15.28 -20.60 -0.76
C ILE A 182 14.33 -21.67 -0.22
N PRO A 183 14.41 -22.92 -0.69
CA PRO A 183 13.66 -24.02 -0.08
C PRO A 183 13.97 -24.16 1.42
N ALA A 184 12.92 -24.22 2.24
CA ALA A 184 13.03 -24.40 3.70
C ALA A 184 11.96 -25.38 4.20
N THR A 185 12.28 -26.16 5.22
CA THR A 185 11.34 -27.11 5.86
C THR A 185 10.49 -26.42 6.93
N GLU A 186 9.29 -26.93 7.18
CA GLU A 186 8.46 -26.59 8.33
C GLU A 186 8.15 -27.83 9.19
N HIS A 187 7.61 -27.63 10.40
CA HIS A 187 7.41 -28.67 11.41
C HIS A 187 6.72 -29.96 10.92
N ARG A 188 5.90 -29.88 9.86
CA ARG A 188 5.08 -30.99 9.37
C ARG A 188 5.76 -31.85 8.30
N PHE A 189 6.96 -31.49 7.83
CA PHE A 189 7.71 -32.24 6.82
C PHE A 189 9.23 -32.24 7.12
N PRO A 190 9.77 -33.25 7.81
CA PRO A 190 11.16 -33.63 7.59
C PRO A 190 11.24 -34.23 6.19
N LEU A 191 11.77 -33.49 5.23
CA LEU A 191 12.05 -34.00 3.90
C LEU A 191 13.06 -35.16 4.03
N TYR A 192 12.58 -36.39 3.86
CA TYR A 192 13.43 -37.51 3.49
C TYR A 192 13.91 -37.23 2.07
N PHE A 193 15.19 -36.84 1.95
CA PHE A 193 15.93 -36.84 0.69
C PHE A 193 16.29 -38.28 0.30
#